data_AF-A0A849C556-F1
#
_entry.id   AF-A0A849C556-F1
#
_cell.length_a   1.000
_cell.length_b   1.000
_cell.length_c   1.000
_cell.angle_alpha   90.00
_cell.angle_beta   90.00
_cell.angle_gamma   90.00
#
_symmetry.space_group_name_H-M   'P 1'
#
loop_
_entity.id
_entity.type
_entity.pdbx_description
1 polymer ?
#
loop_
_entity_poly.entity_id
_entity_poly.type
_entity_poly.pdbx_seq_one_letter_code
_entity_poly.pdbx_strand_id
1 'polypeptide(L)'
;GPGAGACVVLTADTVGRGRAGGVDLDGALAALYGRGVRSLMLEGGPRLAGAFLDAGLVDRVRAYLAPALLGQGTAAVVTASTGASMDAIARLEVDDVARVGPDLRVDLLPRR
;
A
#
# COMPACT_ATOMS: atom_id res chain seq x y z
N GLY A 1 -18.43 -17.30 6.18
CA GLY A 1 -16.97 -17.55 6.31
C GLY A 1 -16.49 -16.86 7.57
N PRO A 2 -15.34 -17.24 8.17
CA PRO A 2 -14.94 -16.68 9.46
C PRO A 2 -14.98 -15.16 9.37
N GLY A 3 -15.83 -14.60 10.24
CA GLY A 3 -16.32 -13.24 10.14
C GLY A 3 -15.25 -12.21 10.51
N ALA A 4 -15.63 -10.96 10.27
CA ALA A 4 -14.98 -9.76 10.72
C ALA A 4 -14.25 -9.88 12.08
N GLY A 5 -13.04 -9.31 12.16
CA GLY A 5 -12.53 -8.72 13.40
C GLY A 5 -11.36 -9.39 14.12
N ALA A 6 -10.64 -10.36 13.54
CA ALA A 6 -9.41 -10.84 14.16
C ALA A 6 -8.27 -9.83 13.96
N CYS A 7 -7.88 -9.13 15.02
CA CYS A 7 -6.65 -8.34 15.03
C CYS A 7 -5.45 -9.30 15.12
N VAL A 8 -4.56 -9.26 14.12
CA VAL A 8 -3.31 -10.02 14.11
C VAL A 8 -2.16 -9.03 14.22
N VAL A 9 -1.31 -9.22 15.22
CA VAL A 9 -0.08 -8.44 15.38
C VAL A 9 1.08 -9.25 14.82
N LEU A 10 1.72 -8.74 13.77
CA LEU A 10 2.95 -9.29 13.21
C LEU A 10 4.09 -8.30 13.49
N THR A 11 5.10 -8.77 14.20
CA THR A 11 6.31 -8.01 14.53
C THR A 11 7.52 -8.59 13.81
N ALA A 12 8.60 -7.81 13.76
CA ALA A 12 9.88 -8.26 13.23
C ALA A 12 10.41 -9.54 13.91
N ASP A 13 10.06 -9.77 15.17
CA ASP A 13 10.46 -10.98 15.89
C ASP A 13 9.63 -12.20 15.46
N THR A 14 8.40 -11.99 15.02
CA THR A 14 7.49 -13.08 14.60
C THR A 14 7.62 -13.47 13.13
N VAL A 15 7.99 -12.53 12.25
CA VAL A 15 8.07 -12.78 10.80
C VAL A 15 9.43 -12.45 10.19
N GLY A 16 10.40 -12.04 11.00
CA GLY A 16 11.72 -11.63 10.55
C GLY A 16 11.83 -10.13 10.26
N ARG A 17 13.07 -9.69 10.04
CA ARG A 17 13.40 -8.31 9.69
C ARG A 17 13.62 -8.19 8.19
N GLY A 18 12.89 -7.26 7.57
CA GLY A 18 13.09 -6.89 6.18
C GLY A 18 14.37 -6.07 5.98
N ARG A 19 14.78 -5.92 4.72
CA ARG A 19 16.01 -5.23 4.31
C ARG A 19 16.07 -3.76 4.76
N ALA A 20 14.91 -3.13 4.91
CA ALA A 20 14.76 -1.76 5.38
C ALA A 20 14.73 -1.61 6.93
N GLY A 21 15.06 -2.68 7.69
CA GLY A 21 15.10 -2.67 9.16
C GLY A 21 13.74 -2.81 9.85
N GLY A 22 12.65 -2.83 9.08
CA GLY A 22 11.28 -3.09 9.55
C GLY A 22 10.88 -4.57 9.52
N VAL A 23 9.57 -4.82 9.60
CA VAL A 23 8.97 -6.15 9.40
C VAL A 23 9.32 -6.69 8.01
N ASP A 24 9.68 -7.98 7.92
CA ASP A 24 9.77 -8.67 6.63
C ASP A 24 8.38 -8.79 5.99
N LEU A 25 8.18 -8.09 4.87
CA LEU A 25 6.87 -8.00 4.21
C LEU A 25 6.47 -9.33 3.57
N ASP A 26 7.43 -10.06 2.98
CA ASP A 26 7.17 -11.37 2.38
C ASP A 26 6.78 -12.38 3.46
N GLY A 27 7.53 -12.43 4.56
CA GLY A 27 7.21 -13.22 5.75
C GLY A 27 5.84 -12.87 6.34
N ALA A 28 5.51 -11.57 6.42
CA ALA A 28 4.20 -11.12 6.91
C ALA A 28 3.05 -11.58 6.00
N LEU A 29 3.19 -11.43 4.67
CA LEU A 29 2.20 -11.87 3.70
C LEU A 29 2.03 -13.39 3.73
N ALA A 30 3.12 -14.16 3.85
CA ALA A 30 3.07 -15.61 4.00
C ALA A 30 2.33 -16.04 5.27
N ALA A 31 2.58 -15.37 6.40
CA ALA A 31 1.88 -15.62 7.66
C ALA A 31 0.38 -15.32 7.57
N LEU A 32 -0.01 -14.24 6.88
CA LEU A 32 -1.41 -13.89 6.65
C LEU A 32 -2.08 -14.89 5.69
N TYR A 33 -1.38 -15.32 4.64
CA TYR A 33 -1.85 -16.34 3.72
C TYR A 33 -2.12 -17.68 4.42
N GLY A 34 -1.21 -18.10 5.32
CA GLY A 34 -1.40 -19.29 6.16
C GLY A 34 -2.61 -19.21 7.08
N ARG A 35 -3.10 -18.01 7.38
CA ARG A 35 -4.34 -17.75 8.15
C ARG A 35 -5.58 -17.65 7.26
N GLY A 36 -5.45 -17.93 5.97
CA GLY A 36 -6.53 -17.89 4.99
C GLY A 36 -6.81 -16.50 4.42
N VAL A 37 -5.98 -15.49 4.71
CA VAL A 37 -6.13 -14.15 4.13
C VAL A 37 -5.66 -14.18 2.68
N ARG A 38 -6.54 -13.80 1.74
CA ARG A 38 -6.28 -13.82 0.30
C ARG A 38 -6.17 -12.44 -0.34
N SER A 39 -6.70 -11.42 0.31
CA SER A 39 -6.64 -10.04 -0.11
C SER A 39 -6.49 -9.15 1.12
N LEU A 40 -5.70 -8.09 0.98
CA LEU A 40 -5.40 -7.15 2.06
C LEU A 40 -5.67 -5.73 1.56
N MET A 41 -6.25 -4.91 2.43
CA MET A 41 -6.29 -3.46 2.26
C MET A 41 -5.22 -2.86 3.17
N LEU A 42 -4.35 -2.02 2.60
CA LEU A 42 -3.35 -1.28 3.37
C LEU A 42 -3.93 0.08 3.75
N GLU A 43 -4.26 0.25 5.03
CA GLU A 43 -4.85 1.50 5.57
C GLU A 43 -3.86 2.31 6.44
N GLY A 44 -2.61 1.85 6.51
CA GLY A 44 -1.57 2.54 7.28
C GLY A 44 -1.05 3.81 6.60
N GLY A 45 -0.17 4.53 7.30
CA GLY A 45 0.41 5.77 6.81
C GLY A 45 1.35 5.62 5.60
N PRO A 46 1.89 6.75 5.11
CA PRO A 46 2.61 6.81 3.83
C PRO A 46 3.87 5.93 3.77
N ARG A 47 4.50 5.63 4.92
CA ARG A 47 5.64 4.71 5.02
C ARG A 47 5.25 3.26 4.77
N LEU A 48 4.07 2.82 5.23
CA LEU A 48 3.59 1.46 4.97
C LEU A 48 3.29 1.30 3.48
N ALA A 49 2.54 2.23 2.91
CA ALA A 49 2.23 2.22 1.48
C ALA A 49 3.49 2.22 0.63
N GLY A 50 4.47 3.08 0.95
CA GLY A 50 5.73 3.15 0.24
C GLY A 50 6.58 1.88 0.34
N ALA A 51 6.65 1.25 1.52
CA ALA A 51 7.41 0.00 1.68
C ALA A 51 6.85 -1.14 0.82
N PHE A 52 5.52 -1.26 0.70
CA PHE A 52 4.89 -2.25 -0.19
C PHE A 52 5.10 -1.92 -1.68
N LEU A 53 5.06 -0.63 -2.05
CA LEU A 53 5.34 -0.20 -3.41
C LEU A 53 6.80 -0.48 -3.80
N ASP A 54 7.76 -0.13 -2.96
CA ASP A 54 9.19 -0.39 -3.19
C ASP A 54 9.51 -1.89 -3.28
N ALA A 55 8.73 -2.73 -2.56
CA ALA A 55 8.86 -4.18 -2.62
C ALA A 55 8.15 -4.81 -3.85
N GLY A 56 7.42 -4.03 -4.65
CA GLY A 56 6.63 -4.56 -5.78
C GLY A 56 5.46 -5.46 -5.35
N LEU A 57 4.97 -5.30 -4.12
CA LEU A 57 3.94 -6.13 -3.49
C LEU A 57 2.53 -5.52 -3.57
N VAL A 58 2.35 -4.50 -4.41
CA VAL A 58 1.06 -3.84 -4.64
C VAL A 58 0.50 -4.30 -5.97
N ASP A 59 -0.72 -4.84 -5.96
CA ASP A 59 -1.45 -5.20 -7.18
C ASP A 59 -2.40 -4.08 -7.65
N ARG A 60 -2.87 -3.23 -6.73
CA ARG A 60 -3.82 -2.15 -7.00
C ARG A 60 -3.61 -1.00 -6.03
N VAL A 61 -3.65 0.22 -6.55
CA VAL A 61 -3.70 1.46 -5.75
C VAL A 61 -5.09 2.07 -5.90
N ARG A 62 -5.72 2.42 -4.79
CA ARG A 62 -7.00 3.15 -4.78
C ARG A 62 -6.76 4.53 -4.18
N ALA A 63 -6.75 5.54 -5.03
CA ALA A 63 -6.52 6.93 -4.64
C ALA A 63 -7.84 7.67 -4.53
N TYR A 64 -8.00 8.44 -3.45
CA TYR A 64 -9.14 9.33 -3.24
C TYR A 64 -8.68 10.78 -3.34
N LEU A 65 -9.33 11.54 -4.21
CA LEU A 65 -9.08 12.96 -4.42
C LEU A 65 -10.30 13.76 -3.95
N ALA A 66 -10.13 14.51 -2.86
CA ALA A 66 -11.12 15.44 -2.37
C ALA A 66 -11.07 16.77 -3.14
N PRO A 67 -12.20 17.48 -3.32
CA PRO A 67 -12.25 18.80 -3.94
C PRO A 67 -11.82 19.89 -2.93
N ALA A 68 -10.64 19.73 -2.33
CA ALA A 68 -10.10 20.61 -1.32
C ALA A 68 -8.59 20.83 -1.52
N LEU A 69 -8.11 22.00 -1.13
CA LEU A 69 -6.69 22.35 -1.18
C LEU A 69 -6.10 22.32 0.24
N LEU A 70 -5.19 21.39 0.48
CA LEU A 70 -4.33 21.39 1.66
C LEU A 70 -2.96 21.89 1.20
N GLY A 71 -2.41 22.92 1.86
CA GLY A 71 -1.18 23.61 1.46
C GLY A 71 0.06 22.70 1.45
N GLN A 72 1.03 22.93 2.34
CA GLN A 72 2.18 22.04 2.48
C GLN A 72 1.79 20.83 3.36
N GLY A 73 0.99 19.93 2.78
CA GLY A 73 0.57 18.69 3.43
C GLY A 73 1.68 17.63 3.46
N THR A 74 1.45 16.53 4.18
CA THR A 74 2.32 15.36 4.13
C THR A 74 2.12 14.60 2.82
N ALA A 75 3.21 14.04 2.27
CA ALA A 75 3.14 13.19 1.10
C ALA A 75 2.23 11.96 1.35
N ALA A 76 1.40 11.62 0.36
CA ALA A 76 0.50 10.47 0.44
C ALA A 76 1.24 9.12 0.48
N VAL A 77 2.45 9.07 -0.08
CA VAL A 77 3.32 7.89 -0.11
C VAL A 77 4.76 8.35 0.16
N VAL A 78 5.50 7.59 0.97
CA VAL A 78 6.93 7.82 1.24
C VAL A 78 7.70 6.57 0.88
N THR A 79 8.42 6.63 -0.25
CA THR A 79 9.24 5.55 -0.81
C THR A 79 10.72 5.83 -0.56
N ALA A 80 11.54 4.77 -0.54
CA ALA A 80 12.99 4.85 -0.41
C ALA A 80 13.69 4.87 -1.78
N SER A 81 13.13 4.18 -2.79
CA SER A 81 13.75 4.05 -4.11
C SER A 81 12.83 4.46 -5.26
N THR A 82 11.54 4.11 -5.17
CA THR A 82 10.56 4.45 -6.21
C THR A 82 10.36 5.97 -6.29
N GLY A 83 10.45 6.54 -7.49
CA GLY A 83 10.23 7.97 -7.71
C GLY A 83 11.39 8.88 -7.27
N ALA A 84 12.56 8.31 -6.95
CA ALA A 84 13.78 9.09 -6.65
C ALA A 84 14.30 9.87 -7.88
N SER A 85 13.91 9.47 -9.09
CA SER A 85 14.16 10.15 -10.35
C SER A 85 13.03 9.87 -11.34
N MET A 86 13.02 10.58 -12.48
CA MET A 86 12.07 10.32 -13.58
C MET A 86 12.23 8.92 -14.17
N ASP A 87 13.45 8.36 -14.16
CA ASP A 87 13.72 7.00 -14.64
C ASP A 87 13.30 5.93 -13.63
N ALA A 88 13.30 6.28 -12.33
CA ALA A 88 12.90 5.39 -11.24
C ALA A 88 11.41 5.53 -10.85
N ILE A 89 10.61 6.30 -11.59
CA ILE A 89 9.20 6.53 -11.26
C ILE A 89 8.36 5.27 -11.47
N ALA A 90 7.60 4.86 -10.46
CA ALA A 90 6.57 3.84 -10.65
C ALA A 90 5.46 4.39 -11.55
N ARG A 91 5.25 3.75 -12.68
CA ARG A 91 4.16 4.07 -13.60
C ARG A 91 2.93 3.23 -13.24
N LEU A 92 1.78 3.88 -13.19
CA LEU A 92 0.49 3.25 -12.93
C LEU A 92 -0.42 3.45 -14.14
N GLU A 93 -1.28 2.49 -14.40
CA GLU A 93 -2.37 2.56 -15.37
C GLU A 93 -3.68 2.85 -14.67
N VAL A 94 -4.52 3.68 -15.28
CA VAL A 94 -5.89 3.93 -14.80
C VAL A 94 -6.77 2.77 -15.24
N ASP A 95 -7.37 2.10 -14.27
CA ASP A 95 -8.33 1.00 -14.48
C ASP A 95 -9.78 1.54 -14.43
N ASP A 96 -10.09 2.39 -13.44
CA ASP A 96 -11.42 2.97 -13.26
C ASP A 96 -11.36 4.35 -12.58
N VAL A 97 -12.35 5.20 -12.85
CA VAL A 97 -12.55 6.49 -12.18
C VAL A 97 -14.02 6.65 -11.85
N ALA A 98 -14.34 6.84 -10.58
CA ALA A 98 -15.70 6.99 -10.09
C ALA A 98 -15.84 8.17 -9.13
N ARG A 99 -17.00 8.83 -9.12
CA ARG A 99 -17.35 9.78 -8.05
C ARG A 99 -17.83 9.00 -6.81
N VAL A 100 -17.37 9.42 -5.64
CA VAL A 100 -17.81 8.89 -4.34
C VAL A 100 -18.19 10.08 -3.46
N GLY A 101 -19.49 10.40 -3.43
CA GLY A 101 -19.95 11.66 -2.84
C GLY A 101 -19.30 12.87 -3.54
N PRO A 102 -18.64 13.78 -2.81
CA PRO A 102 -17.95 14.92 -3.41
C PRO A 102 -16.59 14.57 -4.03
N ASP A 103 -16.03 13.40 -3.71
CA ASP A 103 -14.66 13.00 -4.05
C ASP A 103 -14.59 12.19 -5.35
N LEU A 104 -13.37 12.06 -5.89
CA LEU A 104 -13.04 11.12 -6.95
C LEU A 104 -12.27 9.93 -6.37
N ARG A 105 -12.69 8.71 -6.71
CA ARG A 105 -11.89 7.49 -6.56
C ARG A 105 -11.25 7.17 -7.89
N VAL A 106 -9.93 6.99 -7.89
CA VAL A 106 -9.16 6.50 -9.03
C VAL A 106 -8.58 5.15 -8.65
N ASP A 107 -8.95 4.12 -9.40
CA ASP A 107 -8.38 2.79 -9.30
C ASP A 107 -7.22 2.65 -10.30
N LEU A 108 -6.06 2.27 -9.79
CA LEU A 108 -4.80 2.28 -10.50
C LEU A 108 -4.12 0.90 -10.40
N LEU A 109 -3.51 0.45 -11.48
CA LEU A 109 -2.74 -0.80 -11.55
C LEU A 109 -1.26 -0.51 -11.81
N PRO A 110 -0.32 -1.10 -11.07
CA PRO A 110 1.11 -0.93 -11.37
C PRO A 110 1.50 -1.52 -12.73
N ARG A 111 2.30 -0.77 -13.50
CA ARG A 111 2.96 -1.30 -14.70
C ARG A 111 4.14 -2.17 -14.28
N ARG A 112 4.21 -3.37 -14.85
CA ARG A 112 5.33 -4.31 -14.66
C ARG A 112 6.27 -4.26 -15.85
#